data_AF-U1LLD4-F1
#
_entry.id   AF-U1LLD4-F1
#
_cell.length_a   1.000
_cell.length_b   1.000
_cell.length_c   1.000
_cell.angle_alpha   90.00
_cell.angle_beta   90.00
_cell.angle_gamma   90.00
#
_symmetry.space_group_name_H-M   'P 1'
#
loop_
_entity.id
_entity.type
_entity.pdbx_description
1 polymer ?
#
loop_
_entity_poly.entity_id
_entity_poly.type
_entity_poly.pdbx_seq_one_letter_code
_entity_poly.pdbx_strand_id
1 'polypeptide(L)'
;MSLPRTGPVRSEAARLAILEATAALFAERGYEHLTIEGVAARAGVGKQTIYRWWRSKGALVAECLLEGLLFDDRLALPDTGDVRADMQAWLTTVFAVIDAEPGLVLSLLAAAAEHPEVGARLRDSLTGSASISGRLDAAIGSTTALRPGVATEQLAEALIGAVVLRALSRSSSDADDAARLVDAILGDAAD
;
A
#
# COMPACT_ATOMS: atom_id res chain seq x y z
N MET A 1 -33.36 -13.44 -37.21
CA MET A 1 -32.03 -12.84 -37.03
C MET A 1 -31.90 -12.41 -35.58
N SER A 2 -31.37 -13.28 -34.72
CA SER A 2 -31.27 -13.03 -33.27
C SER A 2 -30.06 -12.16 -32.98
N LEU A 3 -30.28 -11.03 -32.30
CA LEU A 3 -29.20 -10.15 -31.83
C LEU A 3 -28.32 -10.90 -30.82
N PRO A 4 -26.99 -10.72 -30.87
CA PRO A 4 -26.08 -11.30 -29.88
C PRO A 4 -26.44 -10.73 -28.51
N ARG A 5 -26.73 -11.61 -27.54
CA ARG A 5 -26.94 -11.21 -26.14
C ARG A 5 -25.59 -10.77 -25.60
N THR A 6 -25.36 -9.46 -25.56
CA THR A 6 -24.28 -8.86 -24.77
C THR A 6 -24.46 -9.35 -23.33
N GLY A 7 -23.48 -10.09 -22.80
CA GLY A 7 -23.51 -10.60 -21.44
C GLY A 7 -23.69 -9.46 -20.42
N PRO A 8 -24.11 -9.76 -19.17
CA PRO A 8 -24.36 -8.72 -18.19
C PRO A 8 -23.10 -7.85 -17.97
N VAL A 9 -23.23 -6.55 -18.21
CA VAL A 9 -22.17 -5.56 -18.00
C VAL A 9 -21.76 -5.57 -16.51
N ARG A 10 -20.47 -5.42 -16.25
CA ARG A 10 -19.94 -5.21 -14.89
C ARG A 10 -20.62 -3.99 -14.25
N SER A 11 -21.38 -4.20 -13.19
CA SER A 11 -22.09 -3.13 -12.47
C SER A 11 -21.14 -2.38 -11.52
N GLU A 12 -20.92 -1.10 -11.79
CA GLU A 12 -20.08 -0.23 -10.95
C GLU A 12 -20.64 -0.09 -9.53
N ALA A 13 -21.96 -0.03 -9.37
CA ALA A 13 -22.60 -0.01 -8.05
C ALA A 13 -22.24 -1.26 -7.23
N ALA A 14 -22.16 -2.44 -7.85
CA ALA A 14 -21.72 -3.65 -7.17
C ALA A 14 -20.23 -3.59 -6.82
N ARG A 15 -19.37 -3.00 -7.67
CA ARG A 15 -17.95 -2.81 -7.37
C ARG A 15 -17.78 -1.94 -6.13
N LEU A 16 -18.42 -0.77 -6.09
CA LEU A 16 -18.35 0.16 -4.95
C LEU A 16 -18.86 -0.48 -3.66
N ALA A 17 -20.02 -1.16 -3.69
CA ALA A 17 -20.55 -1.85 -2.52
C ALA A 17 -19.59 -2.93 -1.97
N ILE A 18 -18.85 -3.61 -2.84
CA ILE A 18 -17.84 -4.59 -2.44
C ILE A 18 -16.62 -3.90 -1.81
N LEU A 19 -16.14 -2.80 -2.37
CA LEU A 19 -15.02 -2.02 -1.81
C LEU A 19 -15.37 -1.45 -0.42
N GLU A 20 -16.54 -0.83 -0.28
CA GLU A 20 -17.04 -0.31 1.00
C GLU A 20 -17.19 -1.40 2.06
N ALA A 21 -17.78 -2.55 1.69
CA ALA A 21 -17.91 -3.69 2.59
C ALA A 21 -16.55 -4.25 3.01
N THR A 22 -15.58 -4.27 2.10
CA THR A 22 -14.21 -4.72 2.37
C THR A 22 -13.52 -3.79 3.35
N ALA A 23 -13.55 -2.47 3.10
CA ALA A 23 -12.97 -1.46 3.97
C ALA A 23 -13.58 -1.50 5.39
N ALA A 24 -14.91 -1.60 5.50
CA ALA A 24 -15.59 -1.71 6.79
C ALA A 24 -15.17 -2.97 7.55
N LEU A 25 -15.16 -4.14 6.90
CA LEU A 25 -14.76 -5.39 7.55
C LEU A 25 -13.27 -5.41 7.93
N PHE A 26 -12.42 -4.79 7.11
CA PHE A 26 -11.01 -4.62 7.40
C PHE A 26 -10.83 -3.77 8.67
N ALA A 27 -11.49 -2.62 8.77
CA ALA A 27 -11.43 -1.76 9.94
C ALA A 27 -11.98 -2.44 11.21
N GLU A 28 -13.04 -3.25 11.07
CA GLU A 28 -13.66 -3.97 12.20
C GLU A 28 -12.80 -5.12 12.74
N ARG A 29 -12.04 -5.83 11.89
CA ARG A 29 -11.49 -7.16 12.24
C ARG A 29 -10.05 -7.42 11.81
N GLY A 30 -9.45 -6.50 11.06
CA GLY A 30 -8.14 -6.68 10.44
C GLY A 30 -8.16 -7.59 9.21
N TYR A 31 -7.01 -7.68 8.55
CA TYR A 31 -6.78 -8.43 7.32
C TYR A 31 -6.98 -9.94 7.50
N GLU A 32 -6.50 -10.49 8.63
CA GLU A 32 -6.50 -11.93 8.89
C GLU A 32 -7.92 -12.51 8.97
N HIS A 33 -8.85 -11.74 9.55
CA HIS A 33 -10.25 -12.15 9.70
C HIS A 33 -11.15 -11.73 8.53
N LEU A 34 -10.61 -11.00 7.55
CA LEU A 34 -11.33 -10.62 6.34
C LEU A 34 -11.48 -11.85 5.42
N THR A 35 -12.73 -12.16 5.04
CA THR A 35 -13.09 -13.27 4.15
C THR A 35 -13.93 -12.80 2.97
N ILE A 36 -13.79 -13.47 1.81
CA ILE A 36 -14.59 -13.16 0.61
C ILE A 36 -16.07 -13.44 0.87
N GLU A 37 -16.39 -14.49 1.63
CA GLU A 37 -17.74 -14.80 2.11
C GLU A 37 -18.32 -13.65 2.94
N GLY A 38 -17.56 -13.13 3.90
CA GLY A 38 -17.98 -12.02 4.74
C GLY A 38 -18.23 -10.74 3.93
N VAL A 39 -17.32 -10.43 3.01
CA VAL A 39 -17.48 -9.29 2.09
C VAL A 39 -18.72 -9.45 1.22
N ALA A 40 -18.93 -10.64 0.63
CA ALA A 40 -20.09 -10.93 -0.21
C ALA A 40 -21.40 -10.75 0.57
N ALA A 41 -21.46 -11.30 1.78
CA ALA A 41 -22.63 -11.18 2.65
C ALA A 41 -22.92 -9.72 3.01
N ARG A 42 -21.89 -8.93 3.36
CA ARG A 42 -22.06 -7.52 3.73
C ARG A 42 -22.41 -6.63 2.54
N ALA A 43 -21.83 -6.88 1.37
CA ALA A 43 -22.14 -6.14 0.14
C ALA A 43 -23.46 -6.57 -0.52
N GLY A 44 -24.11 -7.63 -0.02
CA GLY A 44 -25.36 -8.15 -0.60
C GLY A 44 -25.18 -8.76 -2.00
N VAL A 45 -24.01 -9.32 -2.29
CA VAL A 45 -23.68 -9.91 -3.60
C VAL A 45 -23.26 -11.38 -3.47
N GLY A 46 -23.32 -12.13 -4.57
CA GLY A 46 -22.72 -13.48 -4.60
C GLY A 46 -21.20 -13.42 -4.76
N LYS A 47 -20.48 -14.43 -4.24
CA LYS A 47 -19.02 -14.56 -4.39
C LYS A 47 -18.54 -14.47 -5.84
N GLN A 48 -19.32 -15.02 -6.78
CA GLN A 48 -19.00 -14.95 -8.21
C GLN A 48 -18.99 -13.52 -8.76
N THR A 49 -19.77 -12.61 -8.16
CA THR A 49 -19.72 -11.18 -8.51
C THR A 49 -18.38 -10.58 -8.10
N ILE A 50 -17.85 -10.93 -6.92
CA ILE A 50 -16.53 -10.48 -6.45
C ILE A 50 -15.43 -11.05 -7.35
N TYR A 51 -15.41 -12.37 -7.58
CA TYR A 51 -14.37 -13.01 -8.39
C TYR A 51 -14.34 -12.57 -9.85
N ARG A 52 -15.45 -12.01 -10.36
CA ARG A 52 -15.49 -11.40 -11.69
C ARG A 52 -14.64 -10.13 -11.78
N TRP A 53 -14.43 -9.43 -10.66
CA TRP A 53 -13.63 -8.21 -10.57
C TRP A 53 -12.23 -8.49 -10.02
N TRP A 54 -12.14 -9.23 -8.91
CA TRP A 54 -10.89 -9.52 -8.20
C TRP A 54 -10.66 -11.01 -8.07
N ARG A 55 -9.53 -11.49 -8.60
CA ARG A 55 -9.21 -12.92 -8.61
C ARG A 55 -8.77 -13.46 -7.25
N SER A 56 -8.35 -12.60 -6.32
CA SER A 56 -7.91 -12.98 -4.98
C SER A 56 -8.32 -11.94 -3.93
N LYS A 57 -8.30 -12.33 -2.64
CA LYS A 57 -8.49 -11.40 -1.51
C LYS A 57 -7.43 -10.28 -1.54
N GLY A 58 -6.19 -10.62 -1.88
CA GLY A 58 -5.09 -9.67 -2.01
C GLY A 58 -5.37 -8.62 -3.10
N ALA A 59 -5.90 -9.01 -4.27
CA ALA A 59 -6.24 -8.07 -5.33
C ALA A 59 -7.37 -7.10 -4.93
N LEU A 60 -8.38 -7.59 -4.20
CA LEU A 60 -9.47 -6.76 -3.67
C LEU A 60 -8.97 -5.75 -2.63
N VAL A 61 -8.11 -6.21 -1.71
CA VAL A 61 -7.53 -5.36 -0.68
C VAL A 61 -6.53 -4.36 -1.26
N ALA A 62 -5.76 -4.74 -2.28
CA ALA A 62 -4.90 -3.83 -3.03
C ALA A 62 -5.68 -2.68 -3.65
N GLU A 63 -6.86 -2.97 -4.23
CA GLU A 63 -7.71 -1.91 -4.77
C GLU A 63 -8.27 -1.01 -3.67
N CYS A 64 -8.71 -1.56 -2.53
CA CYS A 64 -9.14 -0.72 -1.39
C CYS A 64 -8.01 0.20 -0.89
N LEU A 65 -6.78 -0.31 -0.83
CA LEU A 65 -5.60 0.48 -0.46
C LEU A 65 -5.33 1.61 -1.45
N LEU A 66 -5.36 1.29 -2.75
CA LEU A 66 -5.11 2.27 -3.83
C LEU A 66 -6.19 3.34 -3.94
N GLU A 67 -7.42 3.03 -3.54
CA GLU A 67 -8.56 3.97 -3.50
C GLU A 67 -8.60 4.77 -2.18
N GLY A 68 -7.60 4.61 -1.29
CA GLY A 68 -7.53 5.32 -0.01
C GLY A 68 -8.59 4.90 1.01
N LEU A 69 -9.21 3.73 0.82
CA LEU A 69 -10.30 3.24 1.68
C LEU A 69 -9.80 2.51 2.93
N LEU A 70 -8.49 2.31 3.05
CA LEU A 70 -7.86 1.66 4.20
C LEU A 70 -6.99 2.65 4.96
N PHE A 71 -6.92 2.44 6.27
CA PHE A 71 -6.02 3.16 7.19
C PHE A 71 -6.27 4.65 7.38
N ASP A 72 -7.37 5.23 6.91
CA ASP A 72 -7.80 6.62 7.21
C ASP A 72 -6.64 7.64 7.12
N ASP A 73 -5.93 7.67 5.99
CA ASP A 73 -4.74 8.51 5.75
C ASP A 73 -3.54 8.30 6.69
N ARG A 74 -3.56 7.31 7.60
CA ARG A 74 -2.42 7.01 8.49
C ARG A 74 -1.14 6.67 7.74
N LEU A 75 -1.25 6.16 6.52
CA LEU A 75 -0.11 5.84 5.66
C LEU A 75 0.33 7.03 4.78
N ALA A 76 -0.32 8.19 4.91
CA ALA A 76 0.08 9.40 4.22
C ALA A 76 1.47 9.84 4.68
N LEU A 77 2.26 10.30 3.72
CA LEU A 77 3.61 10.78 3.96
C LEU A 77 3.55 12.23 4.48
N PRO A 78 4.11 12.54 5.67
CA PRO A 78 4.16 13.91 6.15
C PRO A 78 5.01 14.82 5.25
N ASP A 79 4.68 16.11 5.23
CA ASP A 79 5.44 17.15 4.54
C ASP A 79 5.63 18.35 5.45
N THR A 80 6.47 18.18 6.47
CA THR A 80 6.75 19.21 7.48
C THR A 80 7.90 20.14 7.09
N GLY A 81 8.59 19.83 5.99
CA GLY A 81 9.84 20.47 5.58
C GLY A 81 11.10 19.73 6.05
N ASP A 82 11.00 18.85 7.06
CA ASP A 82 12.10 17.97 7.47
C ASP A 82 11.90 16.57 6.89
N VAL A 83 12.53 16.29 5.75
CA VAL A 83 12.40 15.00 5.05
C VAL A 83 12.84 13.82 5.92
N ARG A 84 13.83 14.00 6.81
CA ARG A 84 14.30 12.91 7.66
C ARG A 84 13.24 12.56 8.68
N ALA A 85 12.74 13.56 9.41
CA ALA A 85 11.68 13.38 10.38
C ALA A 85 10.40 12.80 9.73
N ASP A 86 10.05 13.30 8.54
CA ASP A 86 8.88 12.82 7.79
C ASP A 86 9.01 11.33 7.40
N MET A 87 10.18 10.91 6.88
CA MET A 87 10.44 9.50 6.56
C MET A 87 10.43 8.61 7.80
N GLN A 88 11.00 9.07 8.91
CA GLN A 88 11.02 8.33 10.18
C GLN A 88 9.61 8.13 10.72
N ALA A 89 8.79 9.18 10.74
CA ALA A 89 7.40 9.12 11.19
C ALA A 89 6.55 8.19 10.30
N TRP A 90 6.74 8.27 8.98
CA TRP A 90 6.07 7.41 8.03
C TRP A 90 6.47 5.94 8.19
N LEU A 91 7.76 5.62 8.24
CA LEU A 91 8.25 4.25 8.45
C LEU A 91 7.78 3.66 9.78
N THR A 92 7.79 4.45 10.86
CA THR A 92 7.27 4.02 12.16
C THR A 92 5.81 3.58 12.04
N THR A 93 5.00 4.33 11.30
CA THR A 93 3.60 4.00 11.07
C THR A 93 3.43 2.77 10.19
N VAL A 94 4.23 2.65 9.12
CA VAL A 94 4.24 1.47 8.24
C VAL A 94 4.62 0.20 9.01
N PHE A 95 5.65 0.25 9.86
CA PHE A 95 6.06 -0.88 10.68
C PHE A 95 4.98 -1.27 11.69
N ALA A 96 4.33 -0.31 12.34
CA ALA A 96 3.19 -0.60 13.22
C ALA A 96 2.03 -1.28 12.47
N VAL A 97 1.76 -0.91 11.22
CA VAL A 97 0.76 -1.58 10.38
C VAL A 97 1.18 -3.00 10.02
N ILE A 98 2.45 -3.23 9.66
CA ILE A 98 2.97 -4.57 9.36
C ILE A 98 2.89 -5.48 10.58
N ASP A 99 3.24 -4.96 11.75
CA ASP A 99 3.21 -5.70 13.01
C ASP A 99 1.75 -6.04 13.42
N ALA A 100 0.79 -5.15 13.13
CA ALA A 100 -0.63 -5.39 13.36
C ALA A 100 -1.28 -6.33 12.31
N GLU A 101 -0.82 -6.28 11.06
CA GLU A 101 -1.42 -6.96 9.91
C GLU A 101 -0.38 -7.78 9.11
N PRO A 102 0.20 -8.84 9.70
CA PRO A 102 1.37 -9.53 9.15
C PRO A 102 1.12 -10.19 7.79
N GLY A 103 -0.11 -10.62 7.49
CA GLY A 103 -0.47 -11.21 6.20
C GLY A 103 -0.78 -10.19 5.10
N LEU A 104 -0.98 -8.92 5.44
CA LEU A 104 -1.42 -7.91 4.46
C LEU A 104 -0.39 -7.71 3.36
N VAL A 105 0.84 -7.33 3.72
CA VAL A 105 1.91 -7.04 2.74
C VAL A 105 2.21 -8.27 1.88
N LEU A 106 2.30 -9.46 2.49
CA LEU A 106 2.53 -10.71 1.76
C LEU A 106 1.42 -11.01 0.75
N SER A 107 0.17 -10.68 1.09
CA SER A 107 -0.94 -10.87 0.17
C SER A 107 -0.96 -9.88 -0.99
N LEU A 108 -0.51 -8.65 -0.76
CA LEU A 108 -0.36 -7.65 -1.82
C LEU A 108 0.75 -8.08 -2.78
N LEU A 109 1.87 -8.58 -2.24
CA LEU A 109 2.96 -9.16 -3.03
C LEU A 109 2.51 -10.37 -3.84
N ALA A 110 1.76 -11.30 -3.23
CA ALA A 110 1.20 -12.45 -3.92
C ALA A 110 0.25 -12.02 -5.05
N ALA A 111 -0.64 -11.06 -4.78
CA ALA A 111 -1.54 -10.53 -5.79
C ALA A 111 -0.79 -9.83 -6.94
N ALA A 112 0.25 -9.06 -6.64
CA ALA A 112 1.10 -8.42 -7.63
C ALA A 112 1.90 -9.43 -8.48
N ALA A 113 2.36 -10.52 -7.87
CA ALA A 113 3.09 -11.59 -8.56
C ALA A 113 2.17 -12.42 -9.48
N GLU A 114 0.92 -12.68 -9.05
CA GLU A 114 -0.08 -13.38 -9.85
C GLU A 114 -0.65 -12.52 -10.98
N HIS A 115 -0.76 -11.21 -10.76
CA HIS A 115 -1.46 -10.27 -11.64
C HIS A 115 -0.62 -9.00 -11.89
N PRO A 116 0.10 -8.94 -13.02
CA PRO A 116 0.97 -7.82 -13.35
C PRO A 116 0.28 -6.44 -13.31
N GLU A 117 -1.02 -6.38 -13.62
CA GLU A 117 -1.81 -5.16 -13.53
C GLU A 117 -1.97 -4.63 -12.11
N VAL A 118 -2.07 -5.51 -11.11
CA VAL A 118 -2.10 -5.12 -9.69
C VAL A 118 -0.73 -4.60 -9.28
N GLY A 119 0.33 -5.31 -9.68
CA GLY A 119 1.70 -4.88 -9.42
C GLY A 119 2.04 -3.54 -10.07
N ALA A 120 1.56 -3.27 -11.28
CA ALA A 120 1.73 -1.99 -11.96
C ALA A 120 1.05 -0.87 -11.16
N ARG A 121 -0.22 -1.02 -10.79
CA ARG A 121 -0.95 0.00 -10.01
C ARG A 121 -0.32 0.28 -8.65
N LEU A 122 0.13 -0.76 -7.94
CA LEU A 122 0.85 -0.61 -6.66
C LEU A 122 2.18 0.12 -6.85
N ARG A 123 2.93 -0.18 -7.91
CA ARG A 123 4.15 0.57 -8.25
C ARG A 123 3.84 2.02 -8.57
N ASP A 124 2.82 2.28 -9.38
CA ASP A 124 2.43 3.63 -9.79
C ASP A 124 2.04 4.48 -8.57
N SER A 125 1.36 3.91 -7.57
CA SER A 125 1.06 4.63 -6.31
C SER A 125 2.32 4.95 -5.49
N LEU A 126 3.40 4.20 -5.70
CA LEU A 126 4.71 4.42 -5.07
C LEU A 126 5.58 5.40 -5.88
N THR A 127 5.20 5.72 -7.12
CA THR A 127 5.92 6.63 -8.02
C THR A 127 5.03 7.81 -8.41
N GLY A 128 5.02 8.86 -7.59
CA GLY A 128 4.23 10.07 -7.80
C GLY A 128 4.70 11.23 -6.91
N SER A 129 4.17 12.44 -7.10
CA SER A 129 4.62 13.61 -6.33
C SER A 129 4.33 13.50 -4.83
N ALA A 130 3.23 12.84 -4.46
CA ALA A 130 2.89 12.52 -3.06
C ALA A 130 3.54 11.22 -2.57
N SER A 131 4.34 10.55 -3.40
CA SER A 131 5.04 9.33 -3.02
C SER A 131 6.39 9.63 -2.38
N ILE A 132 7.05 8.58 -1.88
CA ILE A 132 8.38 8.65 -1.29
C ILE A 132 9.37 9.34 -2.25
N SER A 133 9.39 8.93 -3.53
CA SER A 133 10.28 9.52 -4.54
C SER A 133 10.00 11.01 -4.74
N GLY A 134 8.73 11.41 -4.89
CA GLY A 134 8.35 12.81 -5.06
C GLY A 134 8.72 13.69 -3.86
N ARG A 135 8.57 13.15 -2.64
CA ARG A 135 8.98 13.83 -1.41
C ARG A 135 10.50 13.98 -1.31
N LEU A 136 11.25 12.94 -1.67
CA LEU A 136 12.71 12.98 -1.74
C LEU A 136 13.18 14.00 -2.78
N ASP A 137 12.55 14.03 -3.96
CA ASP A 137 12.84 15.01 -5.03
C ASP A 137 12.61 16.44 -4.55
N ALA A 138 11.49 16.72 -3.88
CA ALA A 138 11.19 18.03 -3.31
C ALA A 138 12.18 18.46 -2.20
N ALA A 139 12.80 17.48 -1.54
CA ALA A 139 13.82 17.72 -0.53
C ALA A 139 15.22 17.99 -1.13
N ILE A 140 15.47 17.62 -2.41
CA ILE A 140 16.75 17.90 -3.06
C ILE A 140 16.96 19.41 -3.16
N GLY A 141 18.07 19.89 -2.58
CA GLY A 141 18.46 21.31 -2.61
C GLY A 141 17.77 22.20 -1.58
N SER A 142 16.74 21.71 -0.87
CA SER A 142 16.13 22.39 0.28
C SER A 142 16.68 21.90 1.63
N THR A 143 17.32 20.72 1.64
CA THR A 143 18.01 20.19 2.82
C THR A 143 19.45 19.79 2.49
N THR A 144 20.35 19.93 3.47
CA THR A 144 21.75 19.44 3.38
C THR A 144 21.82 17.91 3.37
N ALA A 145 20.72 17.23 3.71
CA ALA A 145 20.65 15.77 3.84
C ALA A 145 20.68 15.01 2.50
N LEU A 146 20.43 15.65 1.35
CA LEU A 146 20.42 14.99 0.04
C LEU A 146 21.37 15.66 -0.93
N ARG A 147 22.34 14.90 -1.45
CA ARG A 147 23.27 15.39 -2.48
C ARG A 147 22.57 15.52 -3.84
N PRO A 148 22.88 16.55 -4.64
CA PRO A 148 22.44 16.62 -6.03
C PRO A 148 22.92 15.39 -6.82
N GLY A 149 22.02 14.76 -7.58
CA GLY A 149 22.32 13.53 -8.35
C GLY A 149 22.04 12.22 -7.62
N VAL A 150 21.46 12.27 -6.42
CA VAL A 150 20.88 11.10 -5.76
C VAL A 150 19.71 10.59 -6.59
N ALA A 151 19.71 9.29 -6.85
CA ALA A 151 18.69 8.63 -7.62
C ALA A 151 17.53 8.24 -6.67
N THR A 152 16.61 9.18 -6.46
CA THR A 152 15.52 9.12 -5.47
C THR A 152 14.60 7.93 -5.66
N GLU A 153 14.42 7.50 -6.90
CA GLU A 153 13.70 6.29 -7.25
C GLU A 153 14.35 5.04 -6.64
N GLN A 154 15.69 4.93 -6.67
CA GLN A 154 16.42 3.81 -6.06
C GLN A 154 16.39 3.87 -4.54
N LEU A 155 16.36 5.06 -3.94
CA LEU A 155 16.17 5.20 -2.49
C LEU A 155 14.78 4.75 -2.05
N ALA A 156 13.74 5.15 -2.80
CA ALA A 156 12.37 4.70 -2.55
C ALA A 156 12.27 3.17 -2.72
N GLU A 157 12.87 2.62 -3.77
CA GLU A 157 12.93 1.17 -4.00
C GLU A 157 13.63 0.44 -2.84
N ALA A 158 14.74 0.96 -2.34
CA ALA A 158 15.44 0.41 -1.19
C ALA A 158 14.59 0.45 0.10
N LEU A 159 13.89 1.57 0.35
CA LEU A 159 12.96 1.71 1.48
C LEU A 159 11.84 0.68 1.40
N ILE A 160 11.17 0.57 0.25
CA ILE A 160 10.08 -0.38 0.04
C ILE A 160 10.60 -1.82 0.14
N GLY A 161 11.78 -2.11 -0.40
CA GLY A 161 12.43 -3.42 -0.29
C GLY A 161 12.68 -3.81 1.16
N ALA A 162 13.16 -2.89 1.99
CA ALA A 162 13.36 -3.12 3.43
C ALA A 162 12.03 -3.40 4.16
N VAL A 163 10.97 -2.64 3.83
CA VAL A 163 9.61 -2.84 4.35
C VAL A 163 9.08 -4.24 3.99
N VAL A 164 9.27 -4.68 2.73
CA VAL A 164 8.88 -6.02 2.26
C VAL A 164 9.68 -7.12 2.96
N LEU A 165 11.00 -6.97 3.06
CA LEU A 165 11.86 -7.94 3.74
C LEU A 165 11.49 -8.10 5.21
N ARG A 166 11.11 -7.00 5.86
CA ARG A 166 10.61 -7.00 7.22
C ARG A 166 9.32 -7.80 7.36
N ALA A 167 8.34 -7.56 6.48
CA ALA A 167 7.09 -8.31 6.47
C ALA A 167 7.31 -9.82 6.26
N LEU A 168 8.29 -10.20 5.41
CA LEU A 168 8.69 -11.59 5.23
C LEU A 168 9.33 -12.20 6.48
N SER A 169 10.16 -11.43 7.17
CA SER A 169 10.93 -11.92 8.33
C SER A 169 10.09 -12.02 9.61
N ARG A 170 8.93 -11.34 9.68
CA ARG A 170 8.10 -11.22 10.90
C ARG A 170 8.90 -10.75 12.11
N SER A 171 9.94 -9.96 11.86
CA SER A 171 10.78 -9.38 12.90
C SER A 171 10.00 -8.28 13.62
N SER A 172 9.93 -8.34 14.95
CA SER A 172 9.37 -7.25 15.76
C SER A 172 10.19 -5.98 15.59
N SER A 173 9.54 -4.82 15.49
CA SER A 173 10.25 -3.54 15.44
C SER A 173 10.65 -3.11 16.83
N ASP A 174 11.87 -2.62 16.99
CA ASP A 174 12.16 -1.72 18.10
C ASP A 174 11.84 -0.27 17.71
N ALA A 175 11.81 0.63 18.69
CA ALA A 175 11.44 2.03 18.48
C ALA A 175 12.40 2.78 17.55
N ASP A 176 13.61 2.26 17.33
CA ASP A 176 14.70 2.94 16.62
C ASP A 176 14.92 2.38 15.20
N ASP A 177 14.27 1.27 14.84
CA ASP A 177 14.40 0.63 13.53
C ASP A 177 14.12 1.59 12.36
N ALA A 178 13.08 2.42 12.49
CA ALA A 178 12.74 3.42 11.48
C ALA A 178 13.86 4.47 11.33
N ALA A 179 14.37 4.97 12.46
CA ALA A 179 15.48 5.94 12.47
C ALA A 179 16.73 5.37 11.80
N ARG A 180 17.14 4.15 12.20
CA ARG A 180 18.32 3.48 11.63
C ARG A 180 18.19 3.22 10.14
N LEU A 181 17.00 2.84 9.66
CA LEU A 181 16.78 2.63 8.23
C LEU A 181 16.87 3.94 7.44
N VAL A 182 16.31 5.03 7.96
CA VAL A 182 16.42 6.35 7.34
C VAL A 182 17.86 6.83 7.31
N ASP A 183 18.59 6.67 8.42
CA ASP A 183 20.00 7.05 8.51
C ASP A 183 20.87 6.25 7.54
N ALA A 184 20.63 4.94 7.41
CA ALA A 184 21.34 4.09 6.46
C ALA A 184 21.09 4.48 4.99
N ILE A 185 19.89 4.99 4.66
CA ILE A 185 19.48 5.28 3.27
C ILE A 185 19.81 6.71 2.87
N LEU A 186 19.59 7.68 3.76
CA LEU A 186 19.88 9.10 3.49
C LEU A 186 21.34 9.47 3.81
N GLY A 187 22.06 8.60 4.53
CA GLY A 187 23.38 8.90 5.07
C GLY A 187 23.29 9.81 6.31
N ASP A 188 24.42 10.00 6.98
CA ASP A 188 24.52 10.96 8.09
C ASP A 188 24.32 12.39 7.57
N ALA A 189 23.70 13.24 8.39
CA ALA A 189 23.69 14.67 8.12
C ALA A 189 25.15 15.12 8.03
N ALA A 190 25.54 15.70 6.89
CA ALA A 190 26.88 16.26 6.77
C ALA A 190 27.05 17.36 7.84
N ASP A 191 27.96 17.12 8.78
CA ASP A 191 28.46 18.11 9.75
C ASP A 191 28.99 19.37 9.05
#